data_AF-A0A847ERZ8-F1
#
_entry.id   AF-A0A847ERZ8-F1
#
_cell.length_a   1.000
_cell.length_b   1.000
_cell.length_c   1.000
_cell.angle_alpha   90.00
_cell.angle_beta   90.00
_cell.angle_gamma   90.00
#
_symmetry.space_group_name_H-M   'P 1'
#
loop_
_entity.id
_entity.type
_entity.pdbx_description
1 polymer ?
#
loop_
_entity_poly.entity_id
_entity_poly.type
_entity_poly.pdbx_seq_one_letter_code
_entity_poly.pdbx_strand_id
1 'polypeptide(L)'
;MIEIGRAKRATQVYSFDDIAIVPTRRTRSPQDVKLTWSIDALTFEFPIVAAPMDSVMSPDTAIAFGRMGGLGVLNLEGLWTRYDDPDPILAELAEISDAVAATARMQELYSEPVKPELIAERMKQIRDAGVPVAGALSPQRAQEFASVVERAGVDFFVIRGTTVSAEHVSSAQEPLNLKEFIRKLDVPVIVGGCATYQAALHLMRTGAAGVLVGFGGAATGRTRHVLGVEVPMASAVADVAAARRDYMDESGGRYVHVIADGALGRS
;
A
#
# COMPACT_ATOMS: atom_id res chain seq x y z
N MET A 1 -7.71 -12.19 26.97
CA MET A 1 -7.12 -13.36 26.29
C MET A 1 -8.03 -14.55 26.49
N ILE A 2 -8.35 -15.25 25.41
CA ILE A 2 -9.17 -16.48 25.38
C ILE A 2 -8.23 -17.69 25.47
N GLU A 3 -8.58 -18.70 26.26
CA GLU A 3 -7.85 -19.96 26.27
C GLU A 3 -8.25 -20.81 25.06
N ILE A 4 -7.28 -21.17 24.22
CA ILE A 4 -7.49 -22.13 23.11
C ILE A 4 -7.34 -23.56 23.63
N GLY A 5 -6.43 -23.75 24.58
CA GLY A 5 -6.19 -25.01 25.26
C GLY A 5 -5.20 -24.82 26.39
N ARG A 6 -4.83 -25.92 27.07
CA ARG A 6 -4.01 -25.87 28.30
C ARG A 6 -2.67 -25.15 28.17
N ALA A 7 -2.12 -25.05 26.95
CA ALA A 7 -0.82 -24.43 26.68
C ALA A 7 -0.88 -23.20 25.77
N LYS A 8 -2.06 -22.79 25.29
CA LYS A 8 -2.18 -21.72 24.27
C LYS A 8 -3.34 -20.78 24.57
N ARG A 9 -3.08 -19.49 24.38
CA ARG A 9 -4.05 -18.41 24.53
C ARG A 9 -4.06 -17.60 23.24
N ALA A 10 -5.19 -16.97 22.95
CA ALA A 10 -5.34 -16.02 21.86
C ALA A 10 -5.88 -14.68 22.34
N THR A 11 -5.55 -13.65 21.57
CA THR A 11 -6.20 -12.35 21.67
C THR A 11 -7.41 -12.36 20.76
N GLN A 12 -8.55 -11.90 21.29
CA GLN A 12 -9.73 -11.67 20.48
C GLN A 12 -9.51 -10.41 19.65
N VAL A 13 -9.89 -10.48 18.38
CA VAL A 13 -9.63 -9.49 17.35
C VAL A 13 -10.86 -9.38 16.45
N TYR A 14 -11.04 -8.23 15.82
CA TYR A 14 -12.26 -7.87 15.10
C TYR A 14 -11.94 -7.36 13.69
N SER A 15 -12.77 -7.78 12.73
CA SER A 15 -12.83 -7.24 11.37
C SER A 15 -13.72 -5.98 11.34
N PHE A 16 -13.81 -5.32 10.18
CA PHE A 16 -14.76 -4.22 10.01
C PHE A 16 -16.23 -4.69 10.03
N ASP A 17 -16.52 -5.93 9.63
CA ASP A 17 -17.87 -6.50 9.67
C ASP A 17 -18.37 -6.79 11.09
N ASP A 18 -17.45 -6.90 12.06
CA ASP A 18 -17.78 -7.14 13.47
C ASP A 18 -18.17 -5.86 14.23
N ILE A 19 -18.02 -4.68 13.61
CA ILE A 19 -18.23 -3.38 14.26
C ILE A 19 -19.18 -2.47 13.48
N ALA A 20 -19.77 -1.50 14.17
CA ALA A 20 -20.61 -0.47 13.57
C ALA A 20 -20.35 0.90 14.23
N ILE A 21 -20.50 1.97 13.45
CA ILE A 21 -20.42 3.34 13.97
C ILE A 21 -21.76 3.70 14.60
N VAL A 22 -21.73 4.14 15.86
CA VAL A 22 -22.94 4.51 16.62
C VAL A 22 -23.10 6.04 16.64
N PRO A 23 -24.20 6.59 16.09
CA PRO A 23 -24.52 8.02 16.25
C PRO A 23 -24.77 8.36 17.72
N THR A 24 -24.27 9.49 18.18
CA THR A 24 -24.41 9.89 19.60
C THR A 24 -25.22 11.16 19.77
N ARG A 25 -24.62 12.34 19.56
CA ARG A 25 -25.15 13.60 20.11
C ARG A 25 -25.74 14.57 19.10
N ARG A 26 -25.05 14.83 18.00
CA ARG A 26 -25.47 15.83 16.99
C ARG A 26 -25.17 15.29 15.60
N THR A 27 -26.11 15.47 14.70
CA THR A 27 -25.92 15.25 13.27
C THR A 27 -25.37 16.52 12.63
N ARG A 28 -24.69 16.35 11.50
CA ARG A 28 -24.27 17.43 10.60
C ARG A 28 -24.80 17.12 9.21
N SER A 29 -25.02 18.16 8.41
CA SER A 29 -25.39 17.98 7.02
C SER A 29 -24.19 17.40 6.26
N PRO A 30 -24.38 16.43 5.34
CA PRO A 30 -23.27 15.85 4.60
C PRO A 30 -22.40 16.87 3.85
N GLN A 31 -22.99 17.99 3.42
CA GLN A 31 -22.27 19.06 2.71
C GLN A 31 -21.30 19.83 3.61
N ASP A 32 -21.45 19.73 4.95
CA ASP A 32 -20.59 20.39 5.92
C ASP A 32 -19.37 19.52 6.33
N VAL A 33 -19.27 18.30 5.79
CA VAL A 33 -18.18 17.36 6.08
C VAL A 33 -17.00 17.64 5.16
N LYS A 34 -15.82 17.89 5.74
CA LYS A 34 -14.57 18.02 4.99
C LYS A 34 -13.91 16.65 4.84
N LEU A 35 -13.72 16.23 3.59
CA LEU A 35 -13.02 14.99 3.25
C LEU A 35 -11.53 15.22 2.94
N THR A 36 -11.10 16.47 2.86
CA THR A 36 -9.74 16.85 2.50
C THR A 36 -8.70 16.10 3.33
N TRP A 37 -7.72 15.52 2.65
CA TRP A 37 -6.62 14.80 3.29
C TRP A 37 -5.29 15.44 2.93
N SER A 38 -4.57 15.95 3.92
CA SER A 38 -3.22 16.47 3.75
C SER A 38 -2.21 15.45 4.26
N ILE A 39 -1.21 15.14 3.45
CA ILE A 39 -0.06 14.32 3.80
C ILE A 39 1.18 14.95 3.17
N ASP A 40 2.21 15.15 3.98
CA ASP A 40 3.40 15.91 3.58
C ASP A 40 3.00 17.29 2.99
N ALA A 41 3.55 17.69 1.85
CA ALA A 41 3.23 18.97 1.19
C ALA A 41 1.94 18.96 0.35
N LEU A 42 1.30 17.80 0.15
CA LEU A 42 0.14 17.67 -0.74
C LEU A 42 -1.18 17.57 0.02
N THR A 43 -2.24 18.13 -0.59
CA THR A 43 -3.61 18.03 -0.10
C THR A 43 -4.51 17.46 -1.21
N PHE A 44 -5.27 16.44 -0.85
CA PHE A 44 -6.22 15.72 -1.68
C PHE A 44 -7.65 16.08 -1.28
N GLU A 45 -8.59 15.95 -2.21
CA GLU A 45 -10.01 16.27 -1.98
C GLU A 45 -10.69 15.23 -1.07
N PHE A 46 -10.18 14.00 -1.05
CA PHE A 46 -10.69 12.90 -0.22
C PHE A 46 -9.57 11.95 0.23
N PRO A 47 -9.74 11.18 1.32
CA PRO A 47 -8.69 10.37 1.93
C PRO A 47 -8.61 8.97 1.29
N ILE A 48 -8.48 8.90 -0.03
CA ILE A 48 -8.43 7.62 -0.77
C ILE A 48 -7.16 7.56 -1.63
N VAL A 49 -6.41 6.49 -1.41
CA VAL A 49 -5.26 6.10 -2.23
C VAL A 49 -5.69 4.88 -3.05
N ALA A 50 -5.54 4.94 -4.37
CA ALA A 50 -5.87 3.81 -5.22
C ALA A 50 -4.77 2.74 -5.17
N ALA A 51 -5.18 1.47 -5.06
CA ALA A 51 -4.24 0.38 -4.88
C ALA A 51 -3.36 0.15 -6.13
N PRO A 52 -2.04 -0.05 -5.97
CA PRO A 52 -1.14 -0.30 -7.08
C PRO A 52 -1.27 -1.74 -7.57
N MET A 53 -2.27 -1.97 -8.41
CA MET A 53 -2.54 -3.25 -9.07
C MET A 53 -2.75 -2.99 -10.56
N ASP A 54 -2.18 -3.79 -11.44
CA ASP A 54 -2.28 -3.56 -12.89
C ASP A 54 -3.72 -3.63 -13.40
N SER A 55 -4.58 -4.42 -12.74
CA SER A 55 -6.01 -4.52 -13.01
C SER A 55 -6.83 -3.32 -12.53
N VAL A 56 -6.23 -2.41 -11.77
CA VAL A 56 -6.90 -1.25 -11.17
C VAL A 56 -6.31 0.05 -11.69
N MET A 57 -4.98 0.17 -11.69
CA MET A 57 -4.23 1.40 -11.97
C MET A 57 -3.38 1.24 -13.23
N SER A 58 -3.89 1.75 -14.35
CA SER A 58 -3.09 2.15 -15.51
C SER A 58 -2.62 3.60 -15.36
N PRO A 59 -1.68 4.09 -16.19
CA PRO A 59 -1.36 5.52 -16.27
C PRO A 59 -2.62 6.38 -16.48
N ASP A 60 -3.52 5.96 -17.36
CA ASP A 60 -4.76 6.70 -17.65
C ASP A 60 -5.72 6.70 -16.47
N THR A 61 -5.88 5.57 -15.76
CA THR A 61 -6.72 5.53 -14.56
C THR A 61 -6.12 6.35 -13.42
N ALA A 62 -4.79 6.34 -13.26
CA ALA A 62 -4.10 7.19 -12.29
C ALA A 62 -4.32 8.68 -12.59
N ILE A 63 -4.25 9.08 -13.86
CA ILE A 63 -4.56 10.44 -14.31
C ILE A 63 -6.03 10.81 -14.01
N ALA A 64 -6.97 9.93 -14.37
CA ALA A 64 -8.39 10.16 -14.11
C ALA A 64 -8.67 10.31 -12.60
N PHE A 65 -8.08 9.46 -11.77
CA PHE A 65 -8.23 9.52 -10.32
C PHE A 65 -7.59 10.78 -9.71
N GLY A 66 -6.42 11.17 -10.20
CA GLY A 66 -5.76 12.41 -9.81
C GLY A 66 -6.58 13.67 -10.15
N ARG A 67 -7.22 13.70 -11.32
CA ARG A 67 -8.13 14.80 -11.72
C ARG A 67 -9.38 14.90 -10.84
N MET A 68 -9.81 13.80 -10.23
CA MET A 68 -10.89 13.80 -9.24
C MET A 68 -10.43 14.25 -7.85
N GLY A 69 -9.13 14.49 -7.65
CA GLY A 69 -8.55 14.96 -6.40
C GLY A 69 -8.02 13.84 -5.48
N GLY A 70 -7.85 12.62 -6.00
CA GLY A 70 -7.28 11.49 -5.26
C GLY A 70 -5.81 11.22 -5.58
N LEU A 71 -5.23 10.21 -4.91
CA LEU A 71 -3.87 9.72 -5.19
C LEU A 71 -3.91 8.38 -5.91
N GLY A 72 -3.56 8.36 -7.20
CA GLY A 72 -3.37 7.14 -7.97
C GLY A 72 -1.94 6.61 -7.80
N VAL A 73 -1.78 5.33 -7.47
CA VAL A 73 -0.45 4.71 -7.31
C VAL A 73 -0.27 3.64 -8.37
N LEU A 74 0.73 3.81 -9.25
CA LEU A 74 1.04 2.82 -10.28
C LEU A 74 1.86 1.66 -9.69
N ASN A 75 1.60 0.43 -10.14
CA ASN A 75 2.48 -0.71 -9.83
C ASN A 75 3.74 -0.65 -10.71
N LEU A 76 4.89 -0.32 -10.12
CA LEU A 76 6.14 -0.15 -10.88
C LEU A 76 6.89 -1.44 -11.16
N GLU A 77 6.43 -2.57 -10.60
CA GLU A 77 6.92 -3.91 -10.90
C GLU A 77 5.86 -4.77 -11.61
N GLY A 78 4.82 -4.12 -12.15
CA GLY A 78 3.70 -4.72 -12.86
C GLY A 78 3.89 -4.82 -14.38
N LEU A 79 2.80 -5.10 -15.10
CA LEU A 79 2.82 -5.22 -16.56
C LEU A 79 3.11 -3.87 -17.26
N TRP A 80 2.66 -2.76 -16.68
CA TRP A 80 2.87 -1.40 -17.19
C TRP A 80 4.33 -0.96 -17.32
N THR A 81 5.24 -1.67 -16.65
CA THR A 81 6.68 -1.43 -16.67
C THR A 81 7.49 -2.61 -17.19
N ARG A 82 6.82 -3.62 -17.77
CA ARG A 82 7.44 -4.79 -18.43
C ARG A 82 7.18 -4.78 -19.94
N TYR A 83 6.06 -4.21 -20.36
CA TYR A 83 5.62 -4.18 -21.75
C TYR A 83 5.31 -2.75 -22.22
N ASP A 84 5.64 -2.47 -23.48
CA ASP A 84 5.36 -1.18 -24.11
C ASP A 84 3.85 -0.91 -24.19
N ASP A 85 3.07 -1.96 -24.46
CA ASP A 85 1.61 -1.95 -24.49
C ASP A 85 1.04 -3.19 -23.75
N PRO A 86 0.65 -3.05 -22.47
CA PRO A 86 0.08 -4.15 -21.69
C PRO A 86 -1.44 -4.31 -21.88
N ASP A 87 -2.13 -3.42 -22.60
CA ASP A 87 -3.60 -3.46 -22.70
C ASP A 87 -4.12 -4.76 -23.33
N PRO A 88 -3.57 -5.27 -24.46
CA PRO A 88 -3.97 -6.55 -25.01
C PRO A 88 -3.70 -7.73 -24.07
N ILE A 89 -2.64 -7.64 -23.26
CA ILE A 89 -2.26 -8.67 -22.28
C ILE A 89 -3.26 -8.69 -21.12
N LEU A 90 -3.64 -7.52 -20.60
CA LEU A 90 -4.64 -7.39 -19.55
C LEU A 90 -6.02 -7.86 -20.03
N ALA A 91 -6.38 -7.56 -21.28
CA ALA A 91 -7.61 -8.06 -21.90
C ALA A 91 -7.59 -9.59 -22.05
N GLU A 92 -6.48 -10.18 -22.50
CA GLU A 92 -6.30 -11.63 -22.55
C GLU A 92 -6.52 -12.27 -21.17
N LEU A 93 -5.86 -11.75 -20.14
CA LEU A 93 -5.95 -12.26 -18.77
C LEU A 93 -7.38 -12.19 -18.20
N ALA A 94 -8.15 -11.16 -18.54
CA ALA A 94 -9.53 -10.99 -18.09
C ALA A 94 -10.49 -12.06 -18.63
N GLU A 95 -10.18 -12.64 -19.79
CA GLU A 95 -10.99 -13.68 -20.43
C GLU A 95 -10.69 -15.10 -19.91
N ILE A 96 -9.60 -15.30 -19.16
CA ILE A 96 -9.24 -16.62 -18.63
C ILE A 96 -10.10 -16.94 -17.40
N SER A 97 -11.14 -17.75 -17.60
CA SER A 97 -12.03 -18.18 -16.51
C SER A 97 -11.41 -19.23 -15.58
N ASP A 98 -10.46 -20.03 -16.07
CA ASP A 98 -9.79 -21.05 -15.27
C ASP A 98 -8.69 -20.43 -14.40
N ALA A 99 -8.86 -20.50 -13.08
CA ALA A 99 -7.95 -19.85 -12.15
C ALA A 99 -6.52 -20.40 -12.17
N VAL A 100 -6.33 -21.67 -12.53
CA VAL A 100 -4.99 -22.29 -12.60
C VAL A 100 -4.27 -21.82 -13.86
N ALA A 101 -4.97 -21.84 -15.01
CA ALA A 101 -4.46 -21.31 -16.27
C ALA A 101 -4.14 -19.81 -16.16
N ALA A 102 -5.02 -19.02 -15.54
CA ALA A 102 -4.79 -17.60 -15.30
C ALA A 102 -3.53 -17.38 -14.44
N THR A 103 -3.35 -18.19 -13.38
CA THR A 103 -2.16 -18.12 -12.52
C THR A 103 -0.88 -18.45 -13.30
N ALA A 104 -0.89 -19.52 -14.09
CA ALA A 104 0.27 -19.91 -14.91
C ALA A 104 0.61 -18.85 -15.95
N ARG A 105 -0.41 -18.27 -16.60
CA ARG A 105 -0.23 -17.21 -17.59
C ARG A 105 0.32 -15.92 -16.97
N MET A 106 -0.18 -15.52 -15.79
CA MET A 106 0.40 -14.41 -15.04
C MET A 106 1.86 -14.68 -14.65
N GLN A 107 2.21 -15.88 -14.20
CA GLN A 107 3.60 -16.22 -13.86
C GLN A 107 4.55 -16.07 -15.06
N GLU A 108 4.11 -16.50 -16.24
CA GLU A 108 4.86 -16.33 -17.49
C GLU A 108 5.05 -14.84 -17.81
N LEU A 109 3.98 -14.05 -17.83
CA LEU A 109 4.02 -12.63 -18.17
C LEU A 109 4.85 -11.79 -17.18
N TYR A 110 4.74 -12.07 -15.88
CA TYR A 110 5.51 -11.37 -14.85
C TYR A 110 6.97 -11.83 -14.75
N SER A 111 7.39 -12.83 -15.53
CA SER A 111 8.79 -13.23 -15.65
C SER A 111 9.62 -12.29 -16.53
N GLU A 112 8.98 -11.54 -17.45
CA GLU A 112 9.62 -10.51 -18.26
C GLU A 112 10.22 -9.43 -17.35
N PRO A 113 11.51 -9.08 -17.43
CA PRO A 113 12.12 -8.11 -16.52
C PRO A 113 11.44 -6.75 -16.52
N VAL A 114 11.45 -6.08 -15.36
CA VAL A 114 11.03 -4.68 -15.25
C VAL A 114 12.02 -3.80 -16.02
N LYS A 115 11.49 -2.88 -16.83
CA LYS A 115 12.23 -1.98 -17.72
C LYS A 115 12.30 -0.57 -17.09
N PRO A 116 13.49 -0.09 -16.66
CA PRO A 116 13.67 1.24 -16.08
C PRO A 116 13.12 2.39 -16.94
N GLU A 117 13.27 2.28 -18.25
CA GLU A 117 12.80 3.25 -19.23
C GLU A 117 11.27 3.39 -19.20
N LEU A 118 10.55 2.28 -19.04
CA LEU A 118 9.09 2.28 -18.95
C LEU A 118 8.62 2.87 -17.62
N ILE A 119 9.32 2.62 -16.50
CA ILE A 119 9.04 3.32 -15.23
C ILE A 119 9.07 4.84 -15.47
N ALA A 120 10.17 5.35 -16.05
CA ALA A 120 10.33 6.77 -16.31
C ALA A 120 9.24 7.31 -17.26
N GLU A 121 8.93 6.57 -18.32
CA GLU A 121 7.90 6.95 -19.29
C GLU A 121 6.50 7.04 -18.66
N ARG A 122 6.07 6.03 -17.89
CA ARG A 122 4.75 6.04 -17.24
C ARG A 122 4.63 7.14 -16.20
N MET A 123 5.67 7.36 -15.39
CA MET A 123 5.68 8.46 -14.43
C MET A 123 5.59 9.82 -15.13
N LYS A 124 6.32 9.99 -16.25
CA LYS A 124 6.26 11.21 -17.07
C LYS A 124 4.87 11.43 -17.65
N GLN A 125 4.20 10.39 -18.16
CA GLN A 125 2.83 10.48 -18.68
C GLN A 125 1.86 11.03 -17.61
N ILE A 126 1.93 10.53 -16.38
CA ILE A 126 1.10 11.00 -15.26
C ILE A 126 1.45 12.45 -14.91
N ARG A 127 2.74 12.78 -14.84
CA ARG A 127 3.24 14.13 -14.55
C ARG A 127 2.78 15.16 -15.58
N ASP A 128 2.88 14.84 -16.86
CA ASP A 128 2.49 15.72 -17.98
C ASP A 128 0.98 16.03 -17.96
N ALA A 129 0.17 15.18 -17.32
CA ALA A 129 -1.26 15.42 -17.11
C ALA A 129 -1.57 16.38 -15.95
N GLY A 130 -0.56 16.83 -15.20
CA GLY A 130 -0.68 17.82 -14.13
C GLY A 130 -1.32 17.29 -12.84
N VAL A 131 -1.25 15.98 -12.59
CA VAL A 131 -1.77 15.35 -11.36
C VAL A 131 -0.65 14.79 -10.49
N PRO A 132 -0.89 14.51 -9.20
CA PRO A 132 0.09 13.88 -8.33
C PRO A 132 0.58 12.52 -8.86
N VAL A 133 1.88 12.30 -8.81
CA VAL A 133 2.57 11.11 -9.32
C VAL A 133 2.99 10.22 -8.15
N ALA A 134 2.52 8.97 -8.14
CA ALA A 134 2.99 7.98 -7.18
C ALA A 134 3.18 6.62 -7.84
N GLY A 135 4.20 5.90 -7.37
CA GLY A 135 4.51 4.54 -7.82
C GLY A 135 4.85 3.63 -6.64
N ALA A 136 4.56 2.34 -6.79
CA ALA A 136 4.79 1.33 -5.78
C ALA A 136 5.79 0.26 -6.22
N LEU A 137 6.70 -0.11 -5.32
CA LEU A 137 7.61 -1.24 -5.48
C LEU A 137 7.62 -2.09 -4.20
N SER A 138 7.89 -3.38 -4.35
CA SER A 138 8.25 -4.24 -3.23
C SER A 138 9.57 -3.78 -2.59
N PRO A 139 9.86 -4.11 -1.31
CA PRO A 139 11.11 -3.71 -0.68
C PRO A 139 12.37 -4.09 -1.48
N GLN A 140 12.38 -5.28 -2.09
CA GLN A 140 13.50 -5.77 -2.88
C GLN A 140 13.69 -4.93 -4.15
N ARG A 141 12.60 -4.66 -4.90
CA ARG A 141 12.66 -3.86 -6.12
C ARG A 141 12.86 -2.37 -5.85
N ALA A 142 12.42 -1.89 -4.68
CA ALA A 142 12.69 -0.52 -4.25
C ALA A 142 14.19 -0.26 -4.16
N GLN A 143 14.97 -1.20 -3.60
CA GLN A 143 16.43 -1.08 -3.55
C GLN A 143 17.07 -1.03 -4.94
N GLU A 144 16.53 -1.78 -5.90
CA GLU A 144 17.02 -1.86 -7.28
C GLU A 144 16.69 -0.60 -8.10
N PHE A 145 15.45 -0.11 -8.02
CA PHE A 145 14.93 0.93 -8.91
C PHE A 145 14.76 2.30 -8.24
N ALA A 146 15.18 2.49 -6.97
CA ALA A 146 15.10 3.76 -6.25
C ALA A 146 15.56 4.96 -7.11
N SER A 147 16.75 4.84 -7.69
CA SER A 147 17.36 5.91 -8.49
C SER A 147 16.57 6.25 -9.76
N VAL A 148 15.81 5.30 -10.30
CA VAL A 148 14.94 5.53 -11.46
C VAL A 148 13.70 6.31 -11.03
N VAL A 149 13.11 5.90 -9.90
CA VAL A 149 11.92 6.55 -9.31
C VAL A 149 12.23 7.97 -8.86
N GLU A 150 13.37 8.20 -8.20
CA GLU A 150 13.81 9.54 -7.79
C GLU A 150 14.06 10.46 -8.99
N ARG A 151 14.73 9.96 -10.04
CA ARG A 151 14.96 10.74 -11.27
C ARG A 151 13.68 11.02 -12.04
N ALA A 152 12.70 10.13 -11.98
CA ALA A 152 11.37 10.37 -12.55
C ALA A 152 10.59 11.45 -11.77
N GLY A 153 11.04 11.78 -10.55
CA GLY A 153 10.47 12.81 -9.70
C GLY A 153 9.05 12.45 -9.30
N VAL A 154 8.86 11.42 -8.50
CA VAL A 154 7.53 11.11 -7.94
C VAL A 154 7.18 12.05 -6.80
N ASP A 155 5.89 12.34 -6.60
CA ASP A 155 5.43 13.11 -5.44
C ASP A 155 5.28 12.23 -4.20
N PHE A 156 5.00 10.93 -4.38
CA PHE A 156 5.08 9.91 -3.32
C PHE A 156 5.73 8.63 -3.84
N PHE A 157 6.60 8.02 -3.04
CA PHE A 157 7.09 6.67 -3.30
C PHE A 157 6.48 5.67 -2.31
N VAL A 158 5.87 4.61 -2.83
CA VAL A 158 5.20 3.60 -2.01
C VAL A 158 6.04 2.32 -1.97
N ILE A 159 6.49 1.93 -0.77
CA ILE A 159 7.16 0.65 -0.56
C ILE A 159 6.12 -0.32 -0.01
N ARG A 160 5.60 -1.20 -0.88
CA ARG A 160 4.45 -2.07 -0.58
C ARG A 160 4.79 -3.54 -0.76
N GLY A 161 4.55 -4.33 0.28
CA GLY A 161 4.48 -5.80 0.21
C GLY A 161 3.34 -6.32 1.08
N THR A 162 3.04 -7.63 1.01
CA THR A 162 2.01 -8.24 1.87
C THR A 162 2.33 -8.02 3.35
N THR A 163 3.58 -8.29 3.74
CA THR A 163 4.10 -7.97 5.08
C THR A 163 5.45 -7.31 4.92
N VAL A 164 5.64 -6.14 5.52
CA VAL A 164 6.91 -5.41 5.53
C VAL A 164 7.32 -5.15 6.98
N SER A 165 8.55 -5.52 7.31
CA SER A 165 9.20 -5.21 8.58
C SER A 165 10.31 -4.19 8.34
N ALA A 166 10.54 -3.30 9.32
CA ALA A 166 11.65 -2.34 9.27
C ALA A 166 13.02 -3.03 9.22
N GLU A 167 13.12 -4.22 9.81
CA GLU A 167 14.31 -5.07 9.82
C GLU A 167 13.96 -6.40 9.16
N HIS A 168 14.62 -6.69 8.04
CA HIS A 168 14.56 -7.99 7.38
C HIS A 168 15.86 -8.73 7.67
N VAL A 169 15.78 -10.05 7.92
CA VAL A 169 16.94 -10.89 8.15
C VAL A 169 16.97 -11.93 7.05
N SER A 170 18.05 -11.94 6.27
CA SER A 170 18.26 -12.91 5.19
C SER A 170 19.70 -13.43 5.26
N SER A 171 19.85 -14.74 5.07
CA SER A 171 21.16 -15.39 4.91
C SER A 171 21.58 -15.52 3.44
N ALA A 172 20.68 -15.20 2.50
CA ALA A 172 20.88 -15.40 1.06
C ALA A 172 21.17 -14.09 0.32
N GLN A 173 20.72 -12.95 0.84
CA GLN A 173 20.85 -11.63 0.21
C GLN A 173 21.00 -10.56 1.30
N GLU A 174 21.67 -9.46 1.00
CA GLU A 174 21.80 -8.32 1.91
C GLU A 174 20.41 -7.68 2.12
N PRO A 175 19.88 -7.63 3.35
CA PRO A 175 18.56 -7.08 3.60
C PRO A 175 18.55 -5.56 3.49
N LEU A 176 17.48 -5.00 2.90
CA LEU A 176 17.28 -3.55 2.86
C LEU A 176 17.03 -2.99 4.26
N ASN A 177 17.92 -2.13 4.74
CA ASN A 177 17.68 -1.32 5.93
C ASN A 177 16.75 -0.15 5.58
N LEU A 178 15.45 -0.33 5.82
CA LEU A 178 14.43 0.67 5.47
C LEU A 178 14.63 2.02 6.16
N LYS A 179 15.20 2.05 7.38
CA LYS A 179 15.46 3.30 8.09
C LYS A 179 16.53 4.14 7.38
N GLU A 180 17.63 3.52 6.96
CA GLU A 180 18.66 4.24 6.21
C GLU A 180 18.19 4.58 4.80
N PHE A 181 17.47 3.67 4.16
CA PHE A 181 16.97 3.86 2.80
C PHE A 181 15.98 5.02 2.73
N ILE A 182 14.92 5.01 3.54
CA ILE A 182 13.88 6.05 3.51
C ILE A 182 14.44 7.43 3.84
N ARG A 183 15.42 7.54 4.74
CA ARG A 183 16.04 8.82 5.09
C ARG A 183 16.93 9.41 4.00
N LYS A 184 17.39 8.59 3.05
CA LYS A 184 18.22 9.04 1.92
C LYS A 184 17.38 9.54 0.75
N LEU A 185 16.09 9.20 0.71
CA LEU A 185 15.18 9.62 -0.34
C LEU A 185 14.68 11.04 -0.08
N ASP A 186 14.68 11.87 -1.12
CA ASP A 186 14.15 13.24 -1.06
C ASP A 186 12.62 13.32 -1.31
N VAL A 187 11.96 12.16 -1.38
CA VAL A 187 10.51 12.04 -1.62
C VAL A 187 9.80 11.42 -0.42
N PRO A 188 8.57 11.85 -0.09
CA PRO A 188 7.83 11.26 1.02
C PRO A 188 7.47 9.80 0.72
N VAL A 189 7.76 8.93 1.69
CA VAL A 189 7.55 7.48 1.56
C VAL A 189 6.31 7.02 2.33
N ILE A 190 5.47 6.23 1.66
CA ILE A 190 4.42 5.43 2.30
C ILE A 190 4.90 3.97 2.33
N VAL A 191 4.86 3.30 3.48
CA VAL A 191 5.42 1.94 3.64
C VAL A 191 4.47 0.97 4.32
N GLY A 192 4.41 -0.27 3.85
CA GLY A 192 3.70 -1.37 4.52
C GLY A 192 3.60 -2.59 3.60
N GLY A 193 2.78 -3.61 3.86
CA GLY A 193 1.76 -3.71 4.89
C GLY A 193 2.27 -4.10 6.28
N CYS A 194 1.61 -3.57 7.31
CA CYS A 194 1.80 -3.94 8.70
C CYS A 194 0.46 -4.23 9.37
N ALA A 195 0.46 -5.01 10.44
CA ALA A 195 -0.78 -5.42 11.12
C ALA A 195 -0.72 -5.31 12.64
N THR A 196 0.43 -4.88 13.19
CA THR A 196 0.66 -4.86 14.64
C THR A 196 1.26 -3.54 15.07
N TYR A 197 1.04 -3.18 16.33
CA TYR A 197 1.63 -1.99 16.96
C TYR A 197 3.15 -1.91 16.76
N GLN A 198 3.88 -2.99 17.05
CA GLN A 198 5.35 -2.99 17.04
C GLN A 198 5.90 -2.83 15.62
N ALA A 199 5.32 -3.53 14.65
CA ALA A 199 5.73 -3.39 13.25
C ALA A 199 5.50 -1.95 12.75
N ALA A 200 4.33 -1.38 13.03
CA ALA A 200 4.01 -0.02 12.65
C ALA A 200 4.92 1.02 13.31
N LEU A 201 5.17 0.90 14.61
CA LEU A 201 6.07 1.82 15.33
C LEU A 201 7.48 1.81 14.72
N HIS A 202 7.99 0.64 14.36
CA HIS A 202 9.28 0.52 13.69
C HIS A 202 9.28 1.14 12.28
N LEU A 203 8.22 0.92 11.50
CA LEU A 203 8.04 1.57 10.20
C LEU A 203 7.96 3.10 10.33
N MET A 204 7.26 3.62 11.33
CA MET A 204 7.20 5.07 11.58
C MET A 204 8.60 5.65 11.89
N ARG A 205 9.41 4.95 12.70
CA ARG A 205 10.79 5.34 13.04
C ARG A 205 11.76 5.36 11.85
N THR A 206 11.42 4.71 10.74
CA THR A 206 12.20 4.80 9.49
C THR A 206 12.21 6.22 8.94
N GLY A 207 11.15 7.00 9.20
CA GLY A 207 10.92 8.30 8.58
C GLY A 207 9.87 8.28 7.49
N ALA A 208 8.99 7.27 7.43
CA ALA A 208 7.84 7.26 6.54
C ALA A 208 6.86 8.42 6.84
N ALA A 209 6.19 8.91 5.80
CA ALA A 209 5.08 9.86 5.89
C ALA A 209 3.75 9.14 6.20
N GLY A 210 3.62 7.87 5.78
CA GLY A 210 2.46 7.04 6.06
C GLY A 210 2.81 5.56 6.17
N VAL A 211 1.97 4.81 6.88
CA VAL A 211 2.04 3.35 6.98
C VAL A 211 0.78 2.70 6.43
N LEU A 212 0.94 1.66 5.60
CA LEU A 212 -0.15 0.83 5.12
C LEU A 212 -0.47 -0.25 6.15
N VAL A 213 -1.74 -0.36 6.56
CA VAL A 213 -2.24 -1.35 7.50
C VAL A 213 -3.01 -2.42 6.76
N GLY A 214 -2.72 -3.69 7.04
CA GLY A 214 -3.29 -4.82 6.32
C GLY A 214 -2.33 -5.37 5.28
N PHE A 215 -2.74 -6.48 4.68
CA PHE A 215 -1.92 -7.26 3.74
C PHE A 215 -2.30 -7.00 2.27
N GLY A 216 -3.15 -5.99 2.02
CA GLY A 216 -3.69 -5.70 0.70
C GLY A 216 -4.62 -6.79 0.17
N GLY A 217 -5.35 -6.50 -0.90
CA GLY A 217 -6.00 -7.51 -1.74
C GLY A 217 -6.97 -8.47 -1.02
N ALA A 218 -7.60 -8.05 0.08
CA ALA A 218 -8.41 -8.94 0.93
C ALA A 218 -9.51 -9.70 0.17
N ALA A 219 -10.04 -9.13 -0.93
CA ALA A 219 -11.01 -9.81 -1.80
C ALA A 219 -10.43 -11.00 -2.60
N THR A 220 -9.12 -11.21 -2.55
CA THR A 220 -8.37 -12.26 -3.28
C THR A 220 -7.53 -13.14 -2.35
N GLY A 221 -7.74 -13.02 -1.03
CA GLY A 221 -6.80 -13.44 0.02
C GLY A 221 -6.56 -14.96 0.15
N ARG A 222 -5.73 -15.53 -0.73
CA ARG A 222 -5.16 -16.89 -0.57
C ARG A 222 -4.28 -17.00 0.69
N THR A 223 -3.81 -15.90 1.27
CA THR A 223 -2.93 -15.88 2.46
C THR A 223 -3.50 -16.67 3.63
N ARG A 224 -4.80 -16.52 3.93
CA ARG A 224 -5.46 -17.31 4.97
C ARG A 224 -5.52 -18.79 4.59
N HIS A 225 -5.87 -19.09 3.35
CA HIS A 225 -6.05 -20.47 2.87
C HIS A 225 -4.73 -21.24 2.76
N VAL A 226 -3.65 -20.56 2.40
CA VAL A 226 -2.33 -21.17 2.14
C VAL A 226 -1.43 -21.10 3.38
N LEU A 227 -1.38 -19.95 4.06
CA LEU A 227 -0.48 -19.72 5.19
C LEU A 227 -1.17 -19.78 6.55
N GLY A 228 -2.51 -19.77 6.60
CA GLY A 228 -3.26 -19.67 7.85
C GLY A 228 -3.16 -18.31 8.53
N VAL A 229 -2.73 -17.27 7.81
CA VAL A 229 -2.53 -15.91 8.35
C VAL A 229 -3.55 -14.95 7.77
N GLU A 230 -4.17 -14.15 8.64
CA GLU A 230 -5.18 -13.16 8.31
C GLU A 230 -5.03 -11.94 9.21
N VAL A 231 -5.45 -10.77 8.70
CA VAL A 231 -5.40 -9.50 9.43
C VAL A 231 -6.81 -8.98 9.69
N PRO A 232 -7.32 -9.09 10.93
CA PRO A 232 -8.58 -8.48 11.33
C PRO A 232 -8.45 -6.95 11.37
N MET A 233 -8.96 -6.30 10.32
CA MET A 233 -8.62 -4.92 10.01
C MET A 233 -9.07 -3.89 11.06
N ALA A 234 -10.18 -4.09 11.75
CA ALA A 234 -10.60 -3.14 12.79
C ALA A 234 -9.61 -3.13 13.97
N SER A 235 -9.21 -4.31 14.45
CA SER A 235 -8.18 -4.41 15.48
C SER A 235 -6.81 -3.92 15.00
N ALA A 236 -6.40 -4.30 13.78
CA ALA A 236 -5.10 -3.89 13.23
C ALA A 236 -4.99 -2.37 13.08
N VAL A 237 -6.01 -1.71 12.52
CA VAL A 237 -6.02 -0.24 12.37
C VAL A 237 -6.01 0.44 13.74
N ALA A 238 -6.74 -0.08 14.73
CA ALA A 238 -6.73 0.46 16.09
C ALA A 238 -5.35 0.36 16.75
N ASP A 239 -4.68 -0.79 16.66
CA ASP A 239 -3.34 -1.01 17.21
C ASP A 239 -2.29 -0.15 16.53
N VAL A 240 -2.35 -0.02 15.21
CA VAL A 240 -1.43 0.85 14.45
C VAL A 240 -1.70 2.33 14.71
N ALA A 241 -2.96 2.73 14.90
CA ALA A 241 -3.30 4.09 15.32
C ALA A 241 -2.78 4.40 16.74
N ALA A 242 -2.74 3.42 17.64
CA ALA A 242 -2.11 3.55 18.95
C ALA A 242 -0.58 3.73 18.80
N ALA A 243 0.07 2.95 17.93
CA ALA A 243 1.50 3.13 17.61
C ALA A 243 1.80 4.54 17.08
N ARG A 244 0.95 5.08 16.19
CA ARG A 244 1.08 6.46 15.68
C ARG A 244 1.03 7.47 16.81
N ARG A 245 0.07 7.35 17.74
CA ARG A 245 -0.05 8.30 18.86
C ARG A 245 1.22 8.29 19.70
N ASP A 246 1.70 7.11 20.07
CA ASP A 246 2.89 7.00 20.93
C ASP A 246 4.16 7.46 20.18
N TYR A 247 4.26 7.22 18.87
CA TYR A 247 5.33 7.77 18.03
C TYR A 247 5.28 9.29 17.91
N MET A 248 4.09 9.88 17.82
CA MET A 248 3.91 11.33 17.78
C MET A 248 4.43 11.98 19.07
N ASP A 249 4.20 11.34 20.22
CA ASP A 249 4.76 11.77 21.50
C ASP A 249 6.29 11.58 21.55
N GLU A 250 6.79 10.41 21.11
CA GLU A 250 8.24 10.10 21.04
C GLU A 250 9.02 11.09 20.16
N SER A 251 8.45 11.47 19.02
CA SER A 251 9.09 12.28 17.98
C SER A 251 8.94 13.79 18.19
N GLY A 252 8.19 14.22 19.21
CA GLY A 252 7.92 15.65 19.45
C GLY A 252 6.92 16.28 18.46
N GLY A 253 5.99 15.48 17.92
CA GLY A 253 4.86 15.96 17.11
C GLY A 253 4.83 15.48 15.66
N ARG A 254 5.67 14.52 15.26
CA ARG A 254 5.64 14.00 13.89
C ARG A 254 4.41 13.10 13.69
N TYR A 255 3.51 13.52 12.83
CA TYR A 255 2.30 12.76 12.50
C TYR A 255 2.54 11.83 11.31
N VAL A 256 2.50 10.52 11.52
CA VAL A 256 2.58 9.52 10.45
C VAL A 256 1.18 9.03 10.12
N HIS A 257 0.78 9.09 8.85
CA HIS A 257 -0.56 8.67 8.44
C HIS A 257 -0.75 7.17 8.56
N VAL A 258 -1.96 6.75 8.94
CA VAL A 258 -2.36 5.33 9.01
C VAL A 258 -3.38 5.10 7.91
N ILE A 259 -3.02 4.27 6.93
CA ILE A 259 -3.80 4.06 5.71
C ILE A 259 -4.25 2.60 5.70
N ALA A 260 -5.56 2.36 5.74
CA ALA A 260 -6.10 1.00 5.68
C ALA A 260 -5.99 0.45 4.24
N ASP A 261 -5.26 -0.65 4.06
CA ASP A 261 -4.99 -1.32 2.79
C ASP A 261 -5.57 -2.75 2.81
N GLY A 262 -6.86 -2.84 2.50
CA GLY A 262 -7.60 -4.10 2.41
C GLY A 262 -8.88 -4.14 3.24
N ALA A 263 -9.72 -5.13 2.96
CA ALA A 263 -10.96 -5.49 3.66
C ALA A 263 -11.99 -4.36 3.84
N LEU A 264 -12.02 -3.36 2.94
CA LEU A 264 -12.99 -2.26 2.96
C LEU A 264 -14.39 -2.67 2.40
N GLY A 265 -14.75 -3.96 2.44
CA GLY A 265 -15.99 -4.53 1.90
C GLY A 265 -16.20 -6.00 2.30
N ARG A 266 -17.30 -6.62 1.84
CA ARG A 266 -17.76 -7.97 2.25
C ARG A 266 -17.44 -9.07 1.24
N SER A 267 -16.16 -9.40 1.06
CA SER A 267 -15.63 -10.66 0.48
C SER A 267 -14.19 -10.46 0.09
#